data_AF-A0A7R9WBU6-F1
#
_entry.id   AF-A0A7R9WBU6-F1
#
_cell.length_a   1.000
_cell.length_b   1.000
_cell.length_c   1.000
_cell.angle_alpha   90.00
_cell.angle_beta   90.00
_cell.angle_gamma   90.00
#
_symmetry.space_group_name_H-M   'P 1'
#
loop_
_entity.id
_entity.type
_entity.pdbx_description
1 polymer ?
#
loop_
_entity_poly.entity_id
_entity_poly.type
_entity_poly.pdbx_seq_one_letter_code
_entity_poly.pdbx_strand_id
1 'polypeptide(L)'
;TTSEPKGYTLAQKMVGRACGRPAGVGVRPGDYCEPKMTTVGSQDTTGPMTRDELKSLACLKFSADLVMQSFCHTAAYPRPVDLVTHRTLPDFVRTRGGVSLAPGDGVIHSWLNRMLLPDTVGTGGDS
;
A
#
# COMPACT_ATOMS: atom_id res chain seq x y z
N THR A 1 -14.10 25.74 30.81
CA THR A 1 -12.75 25.13 30.89
C THR A 1 -12.13 25.18 29.51
N THR A 2 -11.47 26.29 29.19
CA THR A 2 -10.76 26.48 27.91
C THR A 2 -9.51 25.60 27.95
N SER A 3 -9.65 24.33 27.56
CA SER A 3 -8.50 23.46 27.35
C SER A 3 -7.67 24.10 26.25
N GLU A 4 -6.43 24.49 26.56
CA GLU A 4 -5.48 24.88 25.53
C GLU A 4 -5.49 23.86 24.39
N PRO A 5 -5.35 24.28 23.12
CA PRO A 5 -5.29 23.36 22.01
C PRO A 5 -4.06 22.47 22.18
N LYS A 6 -4.27 21.28 22.74
CA LYS A 6 -3.25 20.24 22.86
C LYS A 6 -2.61 20.05 21.49
N GLY A 7 -1.28 20.06 21.47
CA GLY A 7 -0.51 19.80 20.25
C GLY A 7 -0.86 18.44 19.63
N TYR A 8 -0.41 18.23 18.39
CA TYR A 8 -0.68 16.99 17.67
C TYR A 8 0.40 15.94 17.91
N THR A 9 0.01 14.67 17.97
CA THR A 9 0.94 13.53 17.96
C THR A 9 1.62 13.40 16.60
N LEU A 10 2.69 12.60 16.52
CA LEU A 10 3.39 12.37 15.25
C LEU A 10 2.45 11.79 14.18
N ALA A 11 1.66 10.76 14.52
CA ALA A 11 0.70 10.15 13.61
C ALA A 11 -0.35 11.16 13.11
N GLN A 12 -0.86 12.00 14.01
CA GLN A 12 -1.81 13.06 13.65
C GLN A 12 -1.22 14.07 12.67
N LYS A 13 0.06 14.43 12.85
CA LYS A 13 0.79 15.31 11.93
C LYS A 13 1.04 14.66 10.57
N MET A 14 1.45 13.38 10.54
CA MET A 14 1.69 12.65 9.29
C MET A 14 0.42 12.53 8.45
N VAL A 15 -0.70 12.12 9.07
CA VAL A 15 -2.01 12.06 8.36
C VAL A 15 -2.48 13.45 7.97
N GLY A 16 -2.35 14.46 8.85
CA GLY A 16 -2.67 15.85 8.52
C GLY A 16 -1.91 16.37 7.30
N ARG A 17 -0.61 16.09 7.23
CA ARG A 17 0.25 16.43 6.08
C ARG A 17 -0.21 15.72 4.80
N ALA A 18 -0.53 14.43 4.88
CA ALA A 18 -1.02 13.66 3.73
C ALA A 18 -2.39 14.15 3.21
N CYS A 19 -3.17 14.82 4.06
CA CYS A 19 -4.44 15.49 3.71
C CYS A 19 -4.25 16.96 3.26
N GLY A 20 -3.02 17.44 3.08
CA GLY A 20 -2.74 18.81 2.63
C GLY A 20 -2.92 19.89 3.70
N ARG A 21 -2.96 19.55 5.00
CA ARG A 21 -3.04 20.55 6.07
C ARG A 21 -1.72 21.34 6.21
N PRO A 22 -1.75 22.59 6.71
CA PRO A 22 -0.55 23.38 6.95
C PRO A 22 0.45 22.66 7.88
N ALA A 23 1.74 22.98 7.74
CA ALA A 23 2.79 22.39 8.57
C ALA A 23 2.49 22.56 10.07
N GLY A 24 2.60 21.47 10.83
CA GLY A 24 2.30 21.44 12.26
C GLY A 24 0.83 21.21 12.62
N VAL A 25 -0.09 21.29 11.66
CA VAL A 25 -1.52 21.02 11.86
C VAL A 25 -1.83 19.56 11.52
N GLY A 26 -2.26 18.78 12.52
CA GLY A 26 -2.66 17.38 12.36
C GLY A 26 -4.17 17.18 12.21
N VAL A 27 -4.58 15.92 12.11
CA VAL A 27 -5.97 15.46 12.30
C VAL A 27 -6.26 15.16 13.77
N ARG A 28 -7.51 15.23 14.22
CA ARG A 28 -7.91 14.81 15.57
C ARG A 28 -8.59 13.43 15.54
N PRO A 29 -8.56 12.66 16.66
CA PRO A 29 -9.32 11.42 16.74
C PRO A 29 -10.82 11.69 16.51
N GLY A 30 -11.44 10.90 15.64
CA GLY A 30 -12.83 11.07 15.21
C GLY A 30 -13.01 11.91 13.94
N ASP A 31 -11.97 12.60 13.46
CA ASP A 31 -12.03 13.33 12.18
C ASP A 31 -12.11 12.36 10.99
N TYR A 32 -13.00 12.62 10.05
CA TYR A 32 -12.92 12.06 8.69
C TYR A 32 -11.82 12.78 7.90
N CYS A 33 -11.02 12.02 7.13
CA CYS A 33 -10.02 12.58 6.24
C CYS A 33 -9.65 11.63 5.10
N GLU A 34 -9.08 12.18 4.02
CA GLU A 34 -8.67 11.45 2.81
C GLU A 34 -7.17 11.66 2.56
N PRO A 35 -6.29 10.91 3.27
CA PRO A 35 -4.85 11.07 3.11
C PRO A 35 -4.38 10.55 1.75
N LYS A 36 -3.44 11.27 1.12
CA LYS A 36 -2.75 10.77 -0.08
C LYS A 36 -1.95 9.51 0.26
N MET A 37 -2.17 8.44 -0.50
CA MET A 37 -1.37 7.21 -0.43
C MET A 37 -0.13 7.34 -1.30
N THR A 38 1.04 7.26 -0.66
CA THR A 38 2.34 7.30 -1.37
C THR A 38 2.85 5.91 -1.72
N THR A 39 2.71 4.94 -0.80
CA THR A 39 3.17 3.56 -0.99
C THR A 39 2.03 2.58 -0.71
N VAL A 40 1.82 1.62 -1.61
CA VAL A 40 0.82 0.56 -1.47
C VAL A 40 1.46 -0.81 -1.65
N GLY A 41 1.32 -1.70 -0.66
CA GLY A 41 1.82 -3.08 -0.71
C GLY A 41 0.74 -4.10 -1.06
N SER A 42 1.10 -5.12 -1.86
CA SER A 42 0.27 -6.30 -2.12
C SER A 42 1.12 -7.58 -2.13
N GLN A 43 0.55 -8.68 -1.64
CA GLN A 43 1.19 -9.99 -1.57
C GLN A 43 0.36 -11.05 -2.31
N ASP A 44 0.90 -12.24 -2.51
CA ASP A 44 0.39 -13.25 -3.44
C ASP A 44 -0.84 -14.04 -2.98
N THR A 45 -1.23 -13.94 -1.71
CA THR A 45 -2.50 -14.51 -1.20
C THR A 45 -3.66 -13.54 -1.32
N THR A 46 -3.43 -12.23 -1.11
CA THR A 46 -4.46 -11.19 -1.26
C THR A 46 -4.48 -10.57 -2.66
N GLY A 47 -3.37 -10.62 -3.38
CA GLY A 47 -3.17 -10.02 -4.70
C GLY A 47 -4.17 -10.45 -5.76
N PRO A 48 -4.55 -11.74 -5.87
CA PRO A 48 -5.61 -12.15 -6.80
C PRO A 48 -6.97 -11.49 -6.50
N MET A 49 -7.34 -11.35 -5.22
CA MET A 49 -8.56 -10.66 -4.82
C MET A 49 -8.46 -9.15 -5.11
N THR A 50 -7.33 -8.53 -4.76
CA THR A 50 -7.06 -7.11 -5.09
C THR A 50 -7.13 -6.86 -6.60
N ARG A 51 -6.59 -7.76 -7.43
CA ARG A 51 -6.70 -7.70 -8.89
C ARG A 51 -8.14 -7.68 -9.35
N ASP A 52 -8.98 -8.53 -8.77
CA ASP A 52 -10.38 -8.65 -9.18
C ASP A 52 -11.19 -7.41 -8.78
N GLU A 53 -10.90 -6.80 -7.61
CA GLU A 53 -11.43 -5.50 -7.24
C GLU A 53 -10.93 -4.36 -8.15
N LEU A 54 -9.66 -4.38 -8.54
CA LEU A 54 -9.13 -3.39 -9.48
C LEU A 54 -9.77 -3.50 -10.88
N LYS A 55 -10.17 -4.71 -11.29
CA LYS A 55 -10.94 -4.91 -12.52
C LYS A 55 -12.37 -4.38 -12.38
N SER A 56 -13.04 -4.63 -11.25
CA SER A 56 -14.41 -4.13 -11.00
C SER A 56 -14.45 -2.60 -11.00
N LEU A 57 -13.40 -1.95 -10.50
CA LEU A 57 -13.22 -0.49 -10.52
C LEU A 57 -12.70 0.07 -11.85
N ALA A 58 -12.55 -0.76 -12.89
CA ALA A 58 -11.97 -0.38 -14.19
C ALA A 58 -10.60 0.32 -14.08
N CYS A 59 -9.78 -0.08 -13.11
CA CYS A 59 -8.45 0.50 -12.90
C CYS A 59 -7.50 0.07 -14.03
N LEU A 60 -7.14 1.03 -14.89
CA LEU A 60 -6.17 0.84 -15.98
C LEU A 60 -4.76 1.31 -15.61
N LYS A 61 -4.62 2.16 -14.59
CA LYS A 61 -3.36 2.70 -14.09
C LYS A 61 -3.48 3.02 -12.61
N PHE A 62 -2.41 2.77 -11.84
CA PHE A 62 -2.37 3.17 -10.45
C PHE A 62 -2.14 4.68 -10.31
N SER A 63 -2.86 5.30 -9.38
CA SER A 63 -2.70 6.72 -9.02
C SER A 63 -1.79 6.94 -7.82
N ALA A 64 -1.50 5.89 -7.03
CA ALA A 64 -0.53 5.96 -5.95
C ALA A 64 0.89 6.09 -6.52
N ASP A 65 1.78 6.79 -5.80
CA ASP A 65 3.15 7.04 -6.28
C ASP A 65 3.94 5.73 -6.45
N LEU A 66 3.73 4.75 -5.56
CA LEU A 66 4.30 3.40 -5.65
C LEU A 66 3.27 2.34 -5.26
N VAL A 67 3.16 1.30 -6.09
CA VAL A 67 2.44 0.05 -5.80
C VAL A 67 3.41 -1.12 -5.98
N MET A 68 3.58 -1.96 -4.97
CA MET A 68 4.49 -3.11 -5.02
C MET A 68 3.74 -4.43 -4.79
N GLN A 69 3.96 -5.42 -5.67
CA GLN A 69 3.49 -6.79 -5.54
C GLN A 69 4.64 -7.73 -5.18
N SER A 70 4.40 -8.63 -4.23
CA SER A 70 5.34 -9.69 -3.82
C SER A 70 4.79 -11.10 -4.04
N PHE A 71 5.67 -12.09 -3.98
CA PHE A 71 5.35 -13.52 -4.07
C PHE A 71 6.03 -14.30 -2.95
N CYS A 72 5.63 -14.01 -1.71
CA CYS A 72 6.32 -14.53 -0.51
C CYS A 72 5.57 -15.64 0.21
N HIS A 73 4.25 -15.73 0.08
CA HIS A 73 3.43 -16.68 0.83
C HIS A 73 3.28 -18.04 0.14
N THR A 74 3.34 -18.07 -1.19
CA THR A 74 3.05 -19.27 -2.01
C THR A 74 4.27 -19.78 -2.78
N ALA A 75 5.42 -19.12 -2.67
CA ALA A 75 6.61 -19.46 -3.46
C ALA A 75 7.33 -20.75 -3.04
N ALA A 76 7.24 -21.14 -1.75
CA ALA A 76 8.01 -22.30 -1.25
C ALA A 76 7.50 -23.64 -1.83
N TYR A 77 6.17 -23.83 -1.87
CA TYR A 77 5.52 -25.06 -2.33
C TYR A 77 4.26 -24.71 -3.13
N PRO A 78 4.39 -24.19 -4.36
CA PRO A 78 3.26 -23.67 -5.11
C PRO A 78 2.31 -24.79 -5.54
N ARG A 79 1.02 -24.61 -5.26
CA ARG A 79 -0.03 -25.43 -5.87
C ARG A 79 -0.21 -25.01 -7.34
N PRO A 80 -0.87 -25.83 -8.18
CA PRO A 80 -1.11 -25.48 -9.58
C PRO A 80 -1.78 -24.10 -9.77
N VAL A 81 -2.69 -23.73 -8.87
CA VAL A 81 -3.34 -22.40 -8.89
C VAL A 81 -2.36 -21.25 -8.58
N ASP A 82 -1.40 -21.48 -7.69
CA ASP A 82 -0.41 -20.48 -7.31
C ASP A 82 0.55 -20.20 -8.50
N LEU A 83 0.88 -21.23 -9.30
CA LEU A 83 1.65 -21.07 -10.54
C LEU A 83 0.95 -20.18 -11.57
N VAL A 84 -0.38 -20.20 -11.64
CA VAL A 84 -1.15 -19.29 -12.50
C VAL A 84 -1.00 -17.86 -11.99
N THR A 85 -1.10 -17.65 -10.67
CA THR A 85 -0.88 -16.34 -10.05
C THR A 85 0.53 -15.82 -10.33
N HIS A 86 1.56 -16.64 -10.16
CA HIS A 86 2.96 -16.27 -10.43
C HIS A 86 3.21 -15.85 -11.88
N ARG A 87 2.47 -16.43 -12.83
CA ARG A 87 2.60 -16.11 -14.27
C ARG A 87 1.80 -14.90 -14.70
N THR A 88 0.66 -14.63 -14.05
CA THR A 88 -0.32 -13.65 -14.56
C THR A 88 -0.35 -12.34 -13.76
N LEU A 89 -0.09 -12.41 -12.46
CA LEU A 89 -0.16 -11.24 -11.58
C LEU A 89 0.97 -10.21 -11.80
N PRO A 90 2.23 -10.60 -12.12
CA PRO A 90 3.29 -9.63 -12.37
C PRO A 90 2.94 -8.66 -13.52
N ASP A 91 2.45 -9.20 -14.63
CA ASP A 91 2.06 -8.41 -15.80
C ASP A 91 0.88 -7.49 -15.49
N PHE A 92 -0.10 -7.97 -14.73
CA PHE A 92 -1.23 -7.16 -14.32
C PHE A 92 -0.81 -5.91 -13.53
N VAL A 93 0.17 -6.06 -12.63
CA VAL A 93 0.71 -4.97 -11.80
C VAL A 93 1.60 -4.05 -12.61
N ARG A 94 2.53 -4.60 -13.41
CA ARG A 94 3.48 -3.85 -14.23
C ARG A 94 2.79 -2.99 -15.29
N THR A 95 1.78 -3.53 -15.96
CA THR A 95 1.01 -2.79 -16.97
C THR A 95 0.26 -1.58 -16.40
N ARG A 96 0.03 -1.55 -15.08
CA ARG A 96 -0.59 -0.43 -14.34
C ARG A 96 0.42 0.54 -13.72
N GLY A 97 1.71 0.34 -13.96
CA GLY A 97 2.79 1.16 -13.41
C GLY A 97 3.31 0.72 -12.05
N GLY A 98 2.93 -0.47 -11.57
CA GLY A 98 3.43 -1.02 -10.32
C GLY A 98 4.75 -1.79 -10.46
N VAL A 99 5.43 -2.01 -9.34
CA VAL A 99 6.61 -2.87 -9.21
C VAL A 99 6.16 -4.28 -8.83
N SER A 100 6.72 -5.29 -9.47
CA SER A 100 6.47 -6.69 -9.14
C SER A 100 7.79 -7.38 -8.83
N LEU A 101 7.89 -7.97 -7.64
CA LEU A 101 8.95 -8.90 -7.29
C LEU A 101 8.73 -10.25 -8.00
N ALA A 102 9.72 -11.13 -7.94
CA ALA A 102 9.66 -12.50 -8.41
C ALA A 102 9.41 -13.49 -7.25
N PRO A 103 8.80 -14.67 -7.53
CA PRO A 103 8.77 -15.78 -6.59
C PRO A 103 10.19 -16.14 -6.13
N GLY A 104 10.41 -16.16 -4.81
CA GLY A 104 11.72 -16.43 -4.22
C GLY A 104 12.51 -15.19 -3.75
N ASP A 105 12.09 -13.97 -4.13
CA ASP A 105 12.77 -12.73 -3.69
C ASP A 105 12.64 -12.49 -2.18
N GLY A 106 11.65 -13.10 -1.53
CA GLY A 106 11.47 -13.06 -0.08
C GLY A 106 10.31 -12.17 0.38
N VAL A 107 10.27 -11.92 1.69
CA VAL A 107 9.10 -11.34 2.40
C VAL A 107 8.79 -9.91 1.95
N ILE A 108 7.51 -9.62 1.70
CA ILE A 108 7.00 -8.31 1.24
C ILE A 108 7.61 -7.13 2.01
N HIS A 109 7.50 -7.13 3.34
CA HIS A 109 7.92 -6.00 4.18
C HIS A 109 9.42 -5.78 4.16
N SER A 110 10.22 -6.81 3.88
CA SER A 110 11.66 -6.64 3.71
C SER A 110 11.94 -5.75 2.49
N TRP A 111 11.22 -5.93 1.39
CA TRP A 111 11.39 -5.11 0.20
C TRP A 111 10.67 -3.77 0.30
N LEU A 112 9.41 -3.77 0.73
CA LEU A 112 8.57 -2.57 0.79
C LEU A 112 9.17 -1.50 1.69
N ASN A 113 9.70 -1.88 2.86
CA ASN A 113 10.28 -0.94 3.82
C ASN A 113 11.51 -0.20 3.26
N ARG A 114 12.17 -0.74 2.24
CA ARG A 114 13.31 -0.11 1.54
C ARG A 114 12.87 0.89 0.47
N MET A 115 11.58 0.96 0.18
CA MET A 115 10.99 1.84 -0.83
C MET A 115 10.12 2.95 -0.23
N LEU A 116 10.02 3.01 1.11
CA LEU A 116 9.24 4.03 1.81
C LEU A 116 9.96 5.38 1.82
N LEU A 117 9.18 6.45 1.75
CA LEU A 117 9.64 7.79 2.07
C LEU A 117 9.24 8.14 3.52
N PRO A 118 10.15 8.76 4.30
CA PRO A 118 9.81 9.21 5.66
C PRO A 118 8.62 10.19 5.68
N ASP A 119 7.87 10.19 6.77
CA ASP A 119 6.74 11.10 7.04
C ASP A 119 5.59 11.05 6.01
N THR A 120 5.49 10.00 5.20
CA THR A 120 4.36 9.78 4.29
C THR A 120 3.41 8.70 4.82
N VAL A 121 2.24 8.60 4.18
CA VAL A 121 1.22 7.60 4.51
C VAL A 121 1.12 6.60 3.35
N GLY A 122 0.86 5.35 3.70
CA GLY A 122 0.65 4.25 2.78
C GLY A 122 -0.32 3.23 3.37
N THR A 123 -0.56 2.15 2.63
CA THR A 123 -1.39 1.03 3.08
C THR A 123 -0.92 -0.27 2.42
N GLY A 124 -1.49 -1.41 2.81
CA GLY A 124 -1.19 -2.68 2.16
C GLY A 124 -2.25 -3.73 2.41
N GLY A 125 -2.38 -4.68 1.48
CA GLY A 125 -3.25 -5.86 1.61
C GLY A 125 -2.61 -6.95 2.47
N ASP A 126 -2.12 -6.59 3.66
CA ASP A 126 -1.42 -7.47 4.60
C ASP A 126 -1.51 -6.86 6.02
N SER A 127 -1.72 -7.67 7.06
CA SER A 127 -1.97 -7.21 8.44
C SER A 127 -0.72 -7.01 9.29
#